data_AF-A0A3S3PXE0-F1
#
_entry.id   AF-A0A3S3PXE0-F1
#
_cell.length_a   1.000
_cell.length_b   1.000
_cell.length_c   1.000
_cell.angle_alpha   90.00
_cell.angle_beta   90.00
_cell.angle_gamma   90.00
#
_symmetry.space_group_name_H-M   'P 1'
#
loop_
_entity.id
_entity.type
_entity.pdbx_description
1 polymer ?
#
loop_
_entity_poly.entity_id
_entity_poly.type
_entity_poly.pdbx_seq_one_letter_code
_entity_poly.pdbx_strand_id
1 'polypeptide(L)'
;MAGIVSYGFGCARPGYYAIYTRTSRYLEWIYNNTQDATYCSRESNLPPLITTTATSTSITRTTAVSPTTTSGSATTRTPIKPFPPPFGFNQYDCGIEGSDALQFPWVAAIYYKNQYFSNGVLISRNLLLTTASSLKLLKHLNELELDNFQIIFGVNNLNDSRSPKIIYKVKSIDFHPNFGEQNVYDYSFALLKLEGNDEEQKIRPICLPEISTGFYDNMKLTNIGWDMKSSAAIRVFELLLKQDFPPLPSFRVPIALPFISYFSYYVYSMAYRFFDYSFNMRSSLIAGFTTLFLWLYWFFRRLSKYKKISSIPTHIYNVPILVGSVYLLILFEIKDFPPIWYTFDAHSIWHLGTIPVPLFWYRFLADEAIYLDSVDASKSESETE
;
A
#
# COMPACT_ATOMS: atom_id res chain seq x y z
N MET A 1 0.48 8.99 -11.17
CA MET A 1 1.12 7.92 -10.36
C MET A 1 0.35 7.72 -9.04
N ALA A 2 -0.06 6.50 -8.68
CA ALA A 2 -0.84 6.26 -7.44
C ALA A 2 -0.01 5.91 -6.19
N GLY A 3 1.15 5.27 -6.37
CA GLY A 3 2.00 4.80 -5.27
C GLY A 3 3.36 4.30 -5.74
N ILE A 4 4.22 3.98 -4.77
CA ILE A 4 5.50 3.27 -4.95
C ILE A 4 5.49 1.97 -4.15
N VAL A 5 6.26 0.99 -4.59
CA VAL A 5 6.38 -0.32 -3.92
C VAL A 5 7.60 -0.28 -3.00
N SER A 6 7.42 -0.64 -1.73
CA SER A 6 8.52 -0.77 -0.77
C SER A 6 9.07 -2.19 -0.72
N TYR A 7 8.18 -3.17 -0.67
CA TYR A 7 8.52 -4.58 -0.58
C TYR A 7 7.39 -5.39 -1.17
N GLY A 8 7.72 -6.48 -1.86
CA GLY A 8 6.74 -7.42 -2.38
C GLY A 8 7.45 -8.66 -2.87
N PHE A 9 6.72 -9.77 -2.94
CA PHE A 9 7.25 -11.04 -3.43
C PHE A 9 6.49 -11.50 -4.67
N GLY A 10 7.23 -11.78 -5.75
CA GLY A 10 6.72 -12.43 -6.95
C GLY A 10 5.51 -11.76 -7.57
N CYS A 11 5.54 -10.44 -7.79
CA CYS A 11 4.43 -9.69 -8.41
C CYS A 11 3.08 -9.86 -7.70
N ALA A 12 3.09 -9.75 -6.36
CA ALA A 12 1.90 -9.93 -5.51
C ALA A 12 1.30 -11.35 -5.59
N ARG A 13 2.16 -12.38 -5.53
CA ARG A 13 1.75 -13.78 -5.45
C ARG A 13 0.75 -14.02 -4.30
N PRO A 14 -0.33 -14.78 -4.53
CA PRO A 14 -1.24 -15.19 -3.46
C PRO A 14 -0.48 -15.83 -2.28
N GLY A 15 -0.87 -15.47 -1.05
CA GLY A 15 -0.23 -15.94 0.18
C GLY A 15 1.00 -15.13 0.64
N TYR A 16 1.45 -14.15 -0.14
CA TYR A 16 2.51 -13.22 0.25
C TYR A 16 1.99 -11.78 0.32
N TYR A 17 2.38 -11.04 1.35
CA TYR A 17 2.04 -9.62 1.46
C TYR A 17 3.04 -8.76 0.70
N ALA A 18 2.57 -7.59 0.26
CA ALA A 18 3.39 -6.52 -0.30
C ALA A 18 3.03 -5.20 0.38
N ILE A 19 4.01 -4.32 0.52
CA ILE A 19 3.88 -3.02 1.16
C ILE A 19 4.00 -1.95 0.10
N TYR A 20 2.93 -1.18 -0.05
CA TYR A 20 2.82 -0.07 -1.00
C TYR A 20 2.71 1.24 -0.24
N THR A 21 3.41 2.25 -0.73
CA THR A 21 3.31 3.61 -0.19
C THR A 21 2.44 4.45 -1.12
N ARG A 22 1.38 5.03 -0.56
CA ARG A 22 0.41 5.81 -1.32
C ARG A 22 0.90 7.23 -1.56
N THR A 23 1.18 7.59 -2.82
CA THR A 23 1.73 8.91 -3.19
C THR A 23 0.77 10.04 -2.80
N SER A 24 -0.54 9.85 -2.95
CA SER A 24 -1.52 10.91 -2.68
C SER A 24 -1.55 11.40 -1.23
N ARG A 25 -1.02 10.62 -0.27
CA ARG A 25 -0.94 11.01 1.15
C ARG A 25 0.20 11.99 1.44
N TYR A 26 1.16 12.09 0.53
CA TYR A 26 2.41 12.85 0.73
C TYR A 26 2.64 13.88 -0.37
N LEU A 27 1.61 14.17 -1.19
CA LEU A 27 1.72 15.13 -2.29
C LEU A 27 2.10 16.52 -1.80
N GLU A 28 1.68 16.94 -0.62
CA GLU A 28 2.07 18.25 -0.07
C GLU A 28 3.58 18.34 0.16
N TRP A 29 4.16 17.31 0.80
CA TRP A 29 5.61 17.24 1.00
C TRP A 29 6.36 17.11 -0.33
N ILE A 30 5.89 16.24 -1.23
CA ILE A 30 6.48 16.07 -2.56
C ILE A 30 6.43 17.43 -3.29
N TYR A 31 5.27 18.07 -3.38
CA TYR A 31 5.10 19.37 -4.05
C TYR A 31 6.05 20.44 -3.53
N ASN A 32 6.18 20.56 -2.21
CA ASN A 32 7.07 21.54 -1.59
C ASN A 32 8.55 21.27 -1.88
N ASN A 33 8.94 20.02 -2.13
CA ASN A 33 10.32 19.63 -2.43
C ASN A 33 10.58 19.44 -3.94
N THR A 34 9.54 19.43 -4.77
CA THR A 34 9.60 19.06 -6.19
C THR A 34 8.81 20.06 -7.05
N GLN A 35 9.23 21.34 -7.02
CA GLN A 35 8.57 22.42 -7.78
C GLN A 35 8.69 22.27 -9.30
N ASP A 36 9.72 21.56 -9.76
CA ASP A 36 10.00 21.27 -11.17
C ASP A 36 9.42 19.92 -11.63
N ALA A 37 8.80 19.15 -10.71
CA ALA A 37 8.17 17.89 -11.05
C ALA A 37 6.99 18.06 -12.00
N THR A 38 6.74 17.01 -12.76
CA THR A 38 5.67 17.04 -13.75
C THR A 38 4.36 16.58 -13.13
N TYR A 39 3.31 17.41 -13.17
CA TYR A 39 2.00 17.07 -12.62
C TYR A 39 1.01 16.71 -13.74
N CYS A 40 0.12 15.76 -13.46
CA CYS A 40 -0.93 15.35 -14.39
C CYS A 40 -2.01 16.44 -14.43
N SER A 41 -1.82 17.51 -15.20
CA SER A 41 -2.91 18.44 -15.49
C SER A 41 -3.96 17.70 -16.31
N ARG A 42 -5.25 17.75 -15.92
CA ARG A 42 -6.32 17.47 -16.89
C ARG A 42 -6.15 18.47 -18.03
N GLU A 43 -6.01 17.99 -19.26
CA GLU A 43 -6.12 18.86 -20.43
C GLU A 43 -7.44 19.63 -20.34
N SER A 44 -7.36 20.92 -20.05
CA SER A 44 -8.43 21.83 -20.43
C SER A 44 -8.34 21.99 -21.94
N ASN A 45 -8.93 21.05 -22.67
CA ASN A 45 -9.46 21.32 -24.00
C ASN A 45 -10.62 22.32 -23.87
N LEU A 46 -10.30 23.55 -23.52
CA LEU A 46 -11.17 24.72 -23.67
C LEU A 46 -10.28 25.79 -24.29
N PRO A 47 -10.63 26.31 -25.48
CA PRO A 47 -9.91 27.45 -26.05
C PRO A 47 -9.92 28.60 -25.03
N PRO A 48 -8.89 29.47 -25.02
CA PRO A 48 -8.88 30.60 -24.12
C PRO A 48 -10.19 31.37 -24.31
N LEU A 49 -10.99 31.45 -23.25
CA LEU A 49 -12.12 32.35 -23.22
C LEU A 49 -11.51 33.73 -23.45
N ILE A 50 -11.73 34.26 -24.65
CA ILE A 50 -11.43 35.65 -24.96
C ILE A 50 -12.26 36.43 -23.96
N THR A 51 -11.59 36.93 -22.92
CA THR A 51 -12.15 37.95 -22.03
C THR A 51 -12.29 39.19 -22.90
N THR A 52 -13.41 39.28 -23.62
CA THR A 52 -13.83 40.51 -24.27
C THR A 52 -14.22 41.46 -23.17
N THR A 53 -13.23 42.19 -22.66
CA THR A 53 -13.46 43.36 -21.82
C THR A 53 -14.30 44.33 -22.65
N ALA A 54 -15.58 44.45 -22.32
CA ALA A 54 -16.44 45.49 -22.86
C ALA A 54 -15.96 46.82 -22.27
N THR A 55 -15.03 47.49 -22.97
CA THR A 55 -14.66 48.87 -22.65
C THR A 55 -15.68 49.79 -23.27
N SER A 56 -16.42 50.49 -22.41
CA SER A 56 -17.29 51.61 -22.74
C SER A 56 -16.54 52.68 -23.53
N THR A 57 -17.05 52.98 -24.72
CA THR A 57 -16.70 54.13 -25.56
C THR A 57 -16.77 55.46 -24.79
N SER A 58 -15.66 56.20 -24.79
CA SER A 58 -15.68 57.66 -24.86
C SER A 58 -14.47 58.16 -25.64
N ILE A 59 -14.65 59.32 -26.27
CA ILE A 59 -13.96 59.82 -27.46
C ILE A 59 -12.73 60.65 -27.08
N THR A 60 -11.66 60.60 -27.89
CA THR A 60 -10.97 61.74 -28.58
C THR A 60 -9.44 61.54 -28.70
N ARG A 61 -8.92 61.86 -29.91
CA ARG A 61 -7.54 62.16 -30.43
C ARG A 61 -6.38 62.12 -29.39
N THR A 62 -5.17 61.65 -29.70
CA THR A 62 -4.21 62.29 -30.63
C THR A 62 -2.93 61.42 -30.79
N THR A 63 -2.40 61.36 -32.02
CA THR A 63 -0.99 61.17 -32.50
C THR A 63 0.02 60.17 -31.88
N ALA A 64 0.69 59.48 -32.80
CA ALA A 64 1.85 58.59 -32.70
C ALA A 64 3.06 59.14 -31.93
N VAL A 65 3.85 58.24 -31.32
CA VAL A 65 5.33 58.17 -31.32
C VAL A 65 5.77 56.77 -30.81
N SER A 66 6.70 56.11 -31.50
CA SER A 66 7.50 54.97 -31.00
C SER A 66 8.67 55.47 -30.14
N PRO A 67 9.16 54.67 -29.18
CA PRO A 67 10.58 54.34 -29.29
C PRO A 67 10.91 52.88 -28.94
N THR A 68 11.79 52.34 -29.78
CA THR A 68 12.61 51.15 -29.59
C THR A 68 13.41 51.21 -28.29
N THR A 69 13.40 50.12 -27.51
CA THR A 69 14.49 49.81 -26.56
C THR A 69 14.72 48.30 -26.51
N THR A 70 15.97 47.94 -26.81
CA THR A 70 16.62 46.62 -26.74
C THR A 70 16.77 46.18 -25.28
N SER A 71 16.45 44.92 -24.96
CA SER A 71 16.89 44.25 -23.73
C SER A 71 16.92 42.73 -23.92
N GLY A 72 17.87 42.09 -23.24
CA GLY A 72 18.45 40.78 -23.53
C GLY A 72 17.50 39.59 -23.40
N SER A 73 17.79 38.57 -24.23
CA SER A 73 17.13 37.27 -24.22
C SER A 73 17.46 36.51 -22.93
N ALA A 74 16.52 36.49 -21.98
CA ALA A 74 16.47 35.48 -20.94
C ALA A 74 15.74 34.26 -21.52
N THR A 75 16.46 33.14 -21.68
CA THR A 75 15.90 31.89 -22.19
C THR A 75 15.04 31.23 -21.11
N THR A 76 13.74 31.47 -21.13
CA THR A 76 12.76 30.75 -20.30
C THR A 76 12.68 29.29 -20.78
N ARG A 77 13.28 28.36 -20.03
CA ARG A 77 13.22 26.91 -20.30
C ARG A 77 11.81 26.38 -20.02
N THR A 78 11.23 25.68 -21.00
CA THR A 78 9.89 25.08 -20.90
C THR A 78 9.91 23.74 -20.13
N PRO A 79 8.87 23.44 -19.32
CA PRO A 79 8.71 22.14 -18.67
C PRO A 79 8.52 21.01 -19.70
N ILE A 80 9.16 19.86 -19.47
CA ILE A 80 8.97 18.66 -20.31
C ILE A 80 7.56 18.11 -20.04
N LYS A 81 6.78 17.83 -21.09
CA LYS A 81 5.46 17.20 -20.95
C LYS A 81 5.61 15.71 -20.59
N PRO A 82 4.83 15.19 -19.62
CA PRO A 82 4.86 13.78 -19.24
C PRO A 82 4.21 12.91 -20.32
N PHE A 83 4.68 11.67 -20.44
CA PHE A 83 4.07 10.69 -21.35
C PHE A 83 2.93 9.96 -20.62
N PRO A 84 1.72 9.86 -21.20
CA PRO A 84 0.62 9.09 -20.59
C PRO A 84 0.95 7.59 -20.61
N PRO A 85 0.54 6.82 -19.59
CA PRO A 85 0.77 5.38 -19.58
C PRO A 85 0.02 4.71 -20.74
N PRO A 86 0.64 3.72 -21.42
CA PRO A 86 -0.03 2.97 -22.49
C PRO A 86 -1.23 2.18 -21.92
N PHE A 87 -2.36 2.23 -22.63
CA PHE A 87 -3.59 1.51 -22.30
C PHE A 87 -3.58 0.09 -22.89
N GLY A 88 -3.94 -0.89 -22.05
CA GLY A 88 -4.41 -2.22 -22.47
C GLY A 88 -3.35 -3.31 -22.47
N PHE A 89 -3.31 -4.13 -21.41
CA PHE A 89 -2.57 -5.39 -21.38
C PHE A 89 -3.40 -6.46 -20.67
N ASN A 90 -3.62 -7.60 -21.34
CA ASN A 90 -4.42 -8.69 -20.81
C ASN A 90 -3.70 -9.45 -19.68
N GLN A 91 -4.54 -9.96 -18.80
CA GLN A 91 -4.28 -10.37 -17.42
C GLN A 91 -3.92 -11.86 -17.32
N TYR A 92 -3.30 -12.20 -16.19
CA TYR A 92 -3.04 -13.53 -15.61
C TYR A 92 -1.67 -14.15 -15.93
N ASP A 93 -0.97 -14.49 -14.83
CA ASP A 93 0.46 -14.77 -14.69
C ASP A 93 1.34 -13.51 -14.61
N CYS A 94 2.50 -13.56 -13.93
CA CYS A 94 3.39 -12.41 -13.68
C CYS A 94 3.85 -11.78 -15.02
N GLY A 95 3.03 -10.88 -15.56
CA GLY A 95 2.97 -10.51 -16.97
C GLY A 95 4.33 -10.27 -17.62
N ILE A 96 4.56 -11.08 -18.66
CA ILE A 96 5.30 -10.83 -19.90
C ILE A 96 6.66 -10.11 -19.73
N GLU A 97 7.76 -10.76 -20.15
CA GLU A 97 9.03 -10.06 -20.39
C GLU A 97 8.76 -8.87 -21.32
N GLY A 98 8.86 -7.65 -20.78
CA GLY A 98 8.53 -6.44 -21.51
C GLY A 98 9.30 -6.34 -22.83
N SER A 99 8.56 -6.05 -23.90
CA SER A 99 9.05 -5.50 -25.17
C SER A 99 9.78 -4.16 -24.94
N ASP A 100 10.66 -3.79 -25.88
CA ASP A 100 11.50 -2.57 -25.96
C ASP A 100 11.85 -1.81 -24.66
N ALA A 101 13.16 -1.74 -24.38
CA ALA A 101 13.80 -1.12 -23.21
C ALA A 101 13.32 0.28 -22.79
N LEU A 102 12.65 1.03 -23.67
CA LEU A 102 12.18 2.40 -23.47
C LEU A 102 10.66 2.53 -23.34
N GLN A 103 9.92 1.42 -23.20
CA GLN A 103 8.47 1.46 -23.01
C GLN A 103 8.05 2.19 -21.72
N PHE A 104 8.87 2.10 -20.67
CA PHE A 104 8.63 2.75 -19.37
C PHE A 104 9.81 3.64 -18.96
N PRO A 105 9.99 4.80 -19.61
CA PRO A 105 11.20 5.61 -19.51
C PRO A 105 11.41 6.26 -18.14
N TRP A 106 10.40 6.25 -17.27
CA TRP A 106 10.47 6.76 -15.90
C TRP A 106 10.90 5.70 -14.88
N VAL A 107 10.90 4.41 -15.22
CA VAL A 107 11.21 3.34 -14.26
C VAL A 107 12.73 3.16 -14.17
N ALA A 108 13.27 3.18 -12.95
CA ALA A 108 14.70 3.11 -12.69
C ALA A 108 15.06 1.92 -11.80
N ALA A 109 16.16 1.27 -12.12
CA ALA A 109 16.82 0.31 -11.23
C ALA A 109 17.89 1.03 -10.40
N ILE A 110 17.79 0.92 -9.08
CA ILE A 110 18.77 1.48 -8.14
C ILE A 110 19.77 0.38 -7.83
N TYR A 111 21.04 0.64 -8.12
CA TYR A 111 22.15 -0.21 -7.76
C TYR A 111 22.97 0.42 -6.64
N TYR A 112 23.48 -0.40 -5.74
CA TYR A 112 24.45 -0.03 -4.71
C TYR A 112 25.59 -1.05 -4.71
N LYS A 113 26.85 -0.59 -4.84
CA LYS A 113 28.04 -1.46 -4.96
C LYS A 113 27.88 -2.54 -6.05
N ASN A 114 27.40 -2.15 -7.23
CA ASN A 114 27.10 -3.02 -8.37
C ASN A 114 26.07 -4.14 -8.13
N GLN A 115 25.32 -4.09 -7.04
CA GLN A 115 24.19 -4.98 -6.80
C GLN A 115 22.88 -4.24 -6.95
N TYR A 116 21.92 -4.88 -7.61
CA TYR A 116 20.56 -4.36 -7.65
C TYR A 116 20.04 -4.24 -6.21
N PHE A 117 19.55 -3.05 -5.89
CA PHE A 117 19.17 -2.69 -4.53
C PHE A 117 17.67 -2.43 -4.40
N SER A 118 17.09 -1.61 -5.30
CA SER A 118 15.68 -1.21 -5.22
C SER A 118 15.18 -0.67 -6.55
N ASN A 119 13.87 -0.39 -6.62
CA ASN A 119 13.24 0.32 -7.73
C ASN A 119 13.16 1.83 -7.43
N GLY A 120 13.16 2.64 -8.47
CA GLY A 120 12.91 4.07 -8.40
C GLY A 120 12.04 4.55 -9.55
N VAL A 121 11.50 5.75 -9.42
CA VAL A 121 10.66 6.37 -10.44
C VAL A 121 11.02 7.83 -10.65
N LEU A 122 11.26 8.19 -11.91
CA LEU A 122 11.62 9.54 -12.31
C LEU A 122 10.38 10.43 -12.31
N ILE A 123 10.42 11.52 -11.54
CA ILE A 123 9.30 12.46 -11.37
C ILE A 123 9.62 13.87 -11.92
N SER A 124 10.90 14.17 -12.11
CA SER A 124 11.42 15.35 -12.82
C SER A 124 12.67 14.99 -13.62
N ARG A 125 13.31 15.96 -14.30
CA ARG A 125 14.53 15.78 -15.10
C ARG A 125 15.67 15.09 -14.34
N ASN A 126 15.88 15.46 -13.08
CA ASN A 126 16.98 14.98 -12.25
C ASN A 126 16.50 14.54 -10.86
N LEU A 127 15.22 14.19 -10.74
CA LEU A 127 14.63 13.84 -9.47
C LEU A 127 13.95 12.49 -9.54
N LEU A 128 14.50 11.56 -8.75
CA LEU A 128 14.04 10.20 -8.63
C LEU A 128 13.36 10.00 -7.27
N LEU A 129 12.15 9.46 -7.28
CA LEU A 129 11.42 9.07 -6.08
C LEU A 129 11.66 7.58 -5.80
N THR A 130 11.91 7.23 -4.54
CA THR A 130 11.98 5.83 -4.07
C THR A 130 11.46 5.72 -2.64
N THR A 131 11.47 4.51 -2.09
CA THR A 131 11.03 4.25 -0.72
C THR A 131 12.17 4.42 0.26
N ALA A 132 11.97 5.21 1.32
CA ALA A 132 12.98 5.41 2.36
C ALA A 132 13.28 4.13 3.15
N SER A 133 12.29 3.26 3.33
CA SER A 133 12.45 1.95 3.95
C SER A 133 13.50 1.07 3.25
N SER A 134 13.62 1.15 1.92
CA SER A 134 14.64 0.42 1.17
C SER A 134 16.06 0.88 1.52
N LEU A 135 16.25 2.17 1.74
CA LEU A 135 17.54 2.79 2.08
C LEU A 135 17.84 2.80 3.59
N LYS A 136 16.91 2.34 4.43
CA LYS A 136 17.01 2.43 5.89
C LYS A 136 18.24 1.75 6.44
N LEU A 137 18.55 0.54 5.96
CA LEU A 137 19.67 -0.25 6.49
C LEU A 137 21.00 0.49 6.26
N LEU A 138 21.20 1.02 5.05
CA LEU A 138 22.38 1.82 4.71
C LEU A 138 22.44 3.10 5.55
N LYS A 139 21.29 3.76 5.78
CA LYS A 139 21.20 4.95 6.65
C LYS A 139 21.62 4.63 8.08
N HIS A 140 21.16 3.51 8.62
CA HIS A 140 21.43 3.13 10.00
C HIS A 140 22.88 2.69 10.23
N LEU A 141 23.48 2.00 9.25
CA LEU A 141 24.88 1.57 9.28
C LEU A 141 25.87 2.68 8.91
N ASN A 142 25.38 3.89 8.58
CA ASN A 142 26.19 5.00 8.08
C ASN A 142 27.01 4.65 6.82
N GLU A 143 26.48 3.76 5.98
CA GLU A 143 27.11 3.29 4.72
C GLU A 143 26.51 3.97 3.47
N LEU A 144 25.82 5.10 3.62
CA LEU A 144 25.23 5.86 2.50
C LEU A 144 26.29 6.64 1.71
N GLU A 145 27.25 5.94 1.13
CA GLU A 145 28.23 6.50 0.21
C GLU A 145 27.60 6.70 -1.19
N LEU A 146 27.48 7.96 -1.60
CA LEU A 146 26.79 8.34 -2.85
C LEU A 146 27.46 7.79 -4.11
N ASP A 147 28.79 7.68 -4.11
CA ASP A 147 29.59 7.18 -5.24
C ASP A 147 29.32 5.70 -5.55
N ASN A 148 28.82 4.95 -4.57
CA ASN A 148 28.45 3.55 -4.73
C ASN A 148 27.08 3.36 -5.39
N PHE A 149 26.29 4.44 -5.54
CA PHE A 149 24.98 4.39 -6.18
C PHE A 149 25.06 4.57 -7.69
N GLN A 150 24.29 3.75 -8.40
CA GLN A 150 24.06 3.90 -9.83
C GLN A 150 22.57 3.75 -10.12
N ILE A 151 22.00 4.72 -10.84
CA ILE A 151 20.61 4.70 -11.24
C ILE A 151 20.56 4.37 -12.73
N ILE A 152 19.93 3.25 -13.08
CA ILE A 152 19.93 2.72 -14.44
C ILE A 152 18.51 2.78 -15.01
N PHE A 153 18.37 3.40 -16.18
CA PHE A 153 17.15 3.42 -16.98
C PHE A 153 17.35 2.66 -18.29
N GLY A 154 16.25 2.35 -18.98
CA GLY A 154 16.30 1.80 -20.34
C GLY A 154 16.66 0.31 -20.40
N VAL A 155 16.41 -0.43 -19.32
CA VAL A 155 16.77 -1.86 -19.23
C VAL A 155 15.51 -2.65 -18.99
N ASN A 156 15.29 -3.74 -19.73
CA ASN A 156 14.19 -4.66 -19.43
C ASN A 156 14.69 -5.81 -18.55
N ASN A 157 15.83 -6.40 -18.90
CA ASN A 157 16.46 -7.45 -18.12
C ASN A 157 17.78 -6.94 -17.52
N LEU A 158 17.86 -6.90 -16.19
CA LEU A 158 19.03 -6.43 -15.44
C LEU A 158 20.31 -7.22 -15.77
N ASN A 159 20.17 -8.48 -16.19
CA ASN A 159 21.28 -9.33 -16.62
C ASN A 159 21.66 -9.12 -18.09
N ASP A 160 20.84 -8.44 -18.88
CA ASP A 160 21.15 -8.16 -20.27
C ASP A 160 22.19 -7.04 -20.38
N SER A 161 23.29 -7.36 -21.04
CA SER A 161 24.38 -6.42 -21.31
C SER A 161 24.19 -5.65 -22.62
N ARG A 162 23.21 -6.06 -23.45
CA ARG A 162 22.93 -5.44 -24.76
C ARG A 162 21.90 -4.31 -24.70
N SER A 163 21.10 -4.26 -23.64
CA SER A 163 20.13 -3.18 -23.42
C SER A 163 20.84 -1.81 -23.30
N PRO A 164 20.29 -0.73 -23.88
CA PRO A 164 20.86 0.61 -23.76
C PRO A 164 20.75 1.10 -22.30
N LYS A 165 21.86 1.01 -21.55
CA LYS A 165 21.91 1.43 -20.14
C LYS A 165 22.18 2.92 -20.05
N ILE A 166 21.18 3.67 -19.59
CA ILE A 166 21.35 5.09 -19.29
C ILE A 166 21.62 5.20 -17.79
N ILE A 167 22.84 5.60 -17.43
CA ILE A 167 23.32 5.58 -16.05
C ILE A 167 23.41 7.00 -15.50
N TYR A 168 22.82 7.20 -14.33
CA TYR A 168 22.87 8.44 -13.55
C TYR A 168 23.57 8.19 -12.21
N LYS A 169 24.37 9.16 -11.79
CA LYS A 169 24.93 9.22 -10.43
C LYS A 169 23.98 9.97 -9.49
N VAL A 170 24.12 9.71 -8.19
CA VAL A 170 23.32 10.36 -7.14
C VAL A 170 24.12 11.52 -6.55
N LYS A 171 23.54 12.72 -6.61
CA LYS A 171 24.08 13.95 -6.02
C LYS A 171 23.73 14.10 -4.54
N SER A 172 22.49 13.79 -4.17
CA SER A 172 22.05 13.80 -2.78
C SER A 172 20.80 12.96 -2.57
N ILE A 173 20.56 12.57 -1.31
CA ILE A 173 19.41 11.78 -0.88
C ILE A 173 18.68 12.56 0.23
N ASP A 174 17.46 12.97 -0.06
CA ASP A 174 16.60 13.69 0.88
C ASP A 174 15.52 12.73 1.40
N PHE A 175 15.60 12.38 2.68
CA PHE A 175 14.58 11.57 3.36
C PHE A 175 13.44 12.46 3.84
N HIS A 176 12.22 11.93 3.88
CA HIS A 176 11.13 12.62 4.57
C HIS A 176 11.51 12.87 6.05
N PRO A 177 11.28 14.08 6.61
CA PRO A 177 11.69 14.43 7.98
C PRO A 177 11.17 13.44 9.04
N ASN A 178 9.89 13.08 8.98
CA ASN A 178 9.25 12.18 9.94
C ASN A 178 9.51 10.68 9.69
N PHE A 179 10.38 10.33 8.74
CA PHE A 179 10.66 8.94 8.44
C PHE A 179 11.35 8.24 9.62
N GLY A 180 10.73 7.20 10.15
CA GLY A 180 11.27 6.38 11.23
C GLY A 180 11.06 6.93 12.65
N GLU A 181 10.24 7.97 12.83
CA GLU A 181 9.91 8.51 14.17
C GLU A 181 9.00 7.60 14.99
N GLN A 182 8.00 6.97 14.36
CA GLN A 182 7.07 6.04 15.04
C GLN A 182 7.16 4.63 14.44
N ASN A 183 6.99 4.54 13.13
CA ASN A 183 7.09 3.30 12.37
C ASN A 183 7.96 3.53 11.12
N VAL A 184 8.64 2.46 10.72
CA VAL A 184 9.53 2.40 9.56
C VAL A 184 8.78 2.50 8.23
N TYR A 185 7.49 2.18 8.23
CA TYR A 185 6.68 2.22 7.01
C TYR A 185 5.94 3.56 6.84
N ASP A 186 5.85 4.36 7.91
CA ASP A 186 5.28 5.69 7.85
C ASP A 186 6.27 6.67 7.24
N TYR A 187 5.77 7.58 6.41
CA TYR A 187 6.58 8.59 5.73
C TYR A 187 7.73 7.99 4.92
N SER A 188 7.54 6.78 4.38
CA SER A 188 8.58 6.03 3.68
C SER A 188 8.88 6.54 2.27
N PHE A 189 9.28 7.80 2.14
CA PHE A 189 9.69 8.45 0.89
C PHE A 189 11.12 8.99 0.99
N ALA A 190 11.89 8.77 -0.07
CA ALA A 190 13.18 9.40 -0.28
C ALA A 190 13.23 9.97 -1.70
N LEU A 191 13.80 11.17 -1.81
CA LEU A 191 14.10 11.83 -3.08
C LEU A 191 15.59 11.73 -3.35
N LEU A 192 15.95 11.18 -4.50
CA LEU A 192 17.31 11.10 -5.00
C LEU A 192 17.47 12.18 -6.05
N LYS A 193 18.31 13.16 -5.77
CA LYS A 193 18.74 14.16 -6.75
C LYS A 193 19.85 13.54 -7.59
N LEU A 194 19.64 13.49 -8.89
CA LEU A 194 20.57 12.90 -9.85
C LEU A 194 21.52 13.98 -10.40
N GLU A 195 22.71 13.56 -10.79
CA GLU A 195 23.60 14.40 -11.60
C GLU A 195 23.04 14.56 -13.02
N GLY A 196 23.17 15.74 -13.63
CA GLY A 196 22.71 15.96 -15.00
C GLY A 196 23.46 15.08 -16.00
N ASN A 197 22.79 14.64 -17.07
CA ASN A 197 23.38 13.77 -18.08
C ASN A 197 22.93 14.23 -19.49
N ASP A 198 23.84 14.25 -20.46
CA ASP A 198 23.56 14.63 -21.84
C ASP A 198 22.52 13.71 -22.52
N GLU A 199 22.28 12.50 -21.99
CA GLU A 199 21.25 11.57 -22.44
C GLU A 199 19.83 11.83 -21.87
N GLU A 200 19.62 12.96 -21.17
CA GLU A 200 18.34 13.41 -20.59
C GLU A 200 17.15 13.38 -21.57
N GLN A 201 17.38 13.43 -22.88
CA GLN A 201 16.33 13.46 -23.89
C GLN A 201 15.65 12.09 -24.13
N LYS A 202 16.31 10.98 -23.76
CA LYS A 202 15.82 9.61 -23.99
C LYS A 202 14.87 9.12 -22.89
N ILE A 203 14.95 9.68 -21.69
CA ILE A 203 14.09 9.34 -20.55
C ILE A 203 13.07 10.45 -20.29
N ARG A 204 11.93 10.09 -19.69
CA ARG A 204 10.84 11.04 -19.41
C ARG A 204 10.21 10.73 -18.05
N PRO A 205 9.94 11.74 -17.23
CA PRO A 205 9.32 11.54 -15.93
C PRO A 205 7.85 11.11 -16.06
N ILE A 206 7.37 10.37 -15.06
CA ILE A 206 5.94 10.12 -14.88
C ILE A 206 5.28 11.35 -14.26
N CYS A 207 4.01 11.57 -14.57
CA CYS A 207 3.26 12.63 -13.92
C CYS A 207 2.79 12.25 -12.49
N LEU A 208 2.96 13.21 -11.58
CA LEU A 208 2.41 13.18 -10.23
C LEU A 208 0.95 13.65 -10.25
N PRO A 209 0.09 13.07 -9.43
CA PRO A 209 -1.29 13.52 -9.35
C PRO A 209 -1.43 14.86 -8.64
N GLU A 210 -2.51 15.57 -8.95
CA GLU A 210 -2.81 16.87 -8.34
C GLU A 210 -3.35 16.67 -6.91
N ILE A 211 -3.10 17.63 -6.01
CA ILE A 211 -3.55 17.58 -4.61
C ILE A 211 -5.10 17.44 -4.53
N SER A 212 -5.82 17.96 -5.53
CA SER A 212 -7.27 17.89 -5.66
C SER A 212 -7.79 16.53 -6.13
N THR A 213 -6.93 15.68 -6.71
CA THR A 213 -7.34 14.33 -7.10
C THR A 213 -7.51 13.51 -5.83
N GLY A 214 -8.78 13.24 -5.51
CA GLY A 214 -9.17 12.44 -4.36
C GLY A 214 -8.71 10.98 -4.44
N PHE A 215 -9.38 10.13 -3.68
CA PHE A 215 -9.04 8.73 -3.53
C PHE A 215 -9.19 7.95 -4.87
N TYR A 216 -8.22 7.08 -5.19
CA TYR A 216 -8.30 6.14 -6.31
C TYR A 216 -9.14 4.91 -5.94
N ASP A 217 -10.45 5.09 -5.80
CA ASP A 217 -11.35 3.99 -5.40
C ASP A 217 -11.65 3.10 -6.60
N ASN A 218 -11.56 1.79 -6.39
CA ASN A 218 -11.89 0.75 -7.39
C ASN A 218 -11.14 0.92 -8.72
N MET A 219 -9.94 1.51 -8.69
CA MET A 219 -9.10 1.63 -9.87
C MET A 219 -8.21 0.41 -10.03
N LYS A 220 -8.15 -0.10 -11.25
CA LYS A 220 -7.07 -0.97 -11.69
C LYS A 220 -5.81 -0.12 -11.87
N LEU A 221 -4.77 -0.48 -11.14
CA LEU A 221 -3.45 0.12 -11.24
C LEU A 221 -2.49 -0.84 -11.91
N THR A 222 -1.59 -0.31 -12.74
CA THR A 222 -0.47 -1.07 -13.27
C THR A 222 0.75 -0.89 -12.37
N ASN A 223 1.29 -2.00 -11.88
CA ASN A 223 2.53 -2.06 -11.13
C ASN A 223 3.68 -2.52 -12.03
N ILE A 224 4.82 -1.83 -11.95
CA ILE A 224 5.97 -2.03 -12.83
C ILE A 224 7.26 -2.00 -11.99
N GLY A 225 8.14 -2.98 -12.20
CA GLY A 225 9.47 -2.99 -11.58
C GLY A 225 10.17 -4.35 -11.69
N TRP A 226 11.34 -4.46 -11.05
CA TRP A 226 12.07 -5.72 -10.89
C TRP A 226 11.83 -6.33 -9.52
N ASP A 227 11.95 -7.65 -9.45
CA ASP A 227 11.86 -8.44 -8.22
C ASP A 227 13.23 -9.03 -7.86
N MET A 228 13.70 -8.70 -6.65
CA MET A 228 14.99 -9.12 -6.10
C MET A 228 15.16 -10.65 -6.00
N LYS A 229 14.07 -11.44 -6.00
CA LYS A 229 14.13 -12.89 -5.74
C LYS A 229 13.62 -13.81 -6.86
N SER A 230 12.98 -13.29 -7.91
CA SER A 230 12.28 -14.15 -8.87
C SER A 230 12.67 -13.98 -10.34
N SER A 231 13.23 -12.83 -10.76
CA SER A 231 13.76 -12.63 -12.12
C SER A 231 14.43 -11.26 -12.28
N ALA A 232 15.51 -11.21 -13.08
CA ALA A 232 16.16 -9.96 -13.51
C ALA A 232 15.34 -9.16 -14.53
N ALA A 233 14.26 -9.71 -15.07
CA ALA A 233 13.40 -9.06 -16.04
C ALA A 233 12.32 -8.20 -15.37
N ILE A 234 12.00 -7.07 -16.00
CA ILE A 234 10.93 -6.16 -15.60
C ILE A 234 9.59 -6.92 -15.65
N ARG A 235 8.71 -6.61 -14.71
CA ARG A 235 7.39 -7.22 -14.58
C ARG A 235 6.33 -6.15 -14.56
N VAL A 236 5.22 -6.44 -15.23
CA VAL A 236 4.03 -5.58 -15.29
C VAL A 236 2.83 -6.39 -14.81
N PHE A 237 2.11 -5.91 -13.79
CA PHE A 237 0.90 -6.58 -13.31
C PHE A 237 -0.18 -5.60 -12.84
N GLU A 238 -1.43 -6.03 -12.88
CA GLU A 238 -2.57 -5.23 -12.42
C GLU A 238 -2.83 -5.44 -10.93
N LEU A 239 -3.10 -4.33 -10.23
CA LEU A 239 -3.53 -4.29 -8.84
C LEU A 239 -4.89 -3.62 -8.78
N LEU A 240 -5.86 -4.23 -8.09
CA LEU A 240 -7.14 -3.60 -7.84
C LEU A 240 -7.09 -2.90 -6.48
N LEU A 241 -7.12 -1.57 -6.47
CA LEU A 241 -7.25 -0.80 -5.24
C LEU A 241 -8.70 -0.86 -4.77
N LYS A 242 -8.98 -1.78 -3.85
CA LYS A 242 -10.27 -1.88 -3.17
C LYS A 242 -10.17 -1.33 -1.76
N GLN A 243 -10.90 -0.26 -1.45
CA GLN A 243 -11.11 0.15 -0.07
C GLN A 243 -12.25 -0.72 0.51
N ASP A 244 -11.89 -1.84 1.13
CA ASP A 244 -12.88 -2.76 1.75
C ASP A 244 -13.39 -2.30 3.13
N PHE A 245 -13.27 -1.02 3.46
CA PHE A 245 -13.94 -0.46 4.63
C PHE A 245 -15.16 0.32 4.18
N PRO A 246 -16.33 -0.32 3.99
CA PRO A 246 -17.57 0.43 3.88
C PRO A 246 -17.65 1.36 5.10
N PRO A 247 -18.13 2.61 4.94
CA PRO A 247 -18.40 3.47 6.08
C PRO A 247 -19.22 2.66 7.07
N LEU A 248 -18.76 2.59 8.33
CA LEU A 248 -19.39 1.79 9.37
C LEU A 248 -20.89 2.10 9.33
N PRO A 249 -21.75 1.12 9.02
CA PRO A 249 -23.17 1.38 8.90
C PRO A 249 -23.69 2.05 10.17
N SER A 250 -24.52 3.08 10.07
CA SER A 250 -24.98 3.87 11.23
C SER A 250 -25.59 3.03 12.34
N PHE A 251 -26.08 1.82 12.04
CA PHE A 251 -26.60 0.87 13.03
C PHE A 251 -25.52 0.24 13.93
N ARG A 252 -24.24 0.23 13.55
CA ARG A 252 -23.17 -0.39 14.35
C ARG A 252 -22.76 0.46 15.55
N VAL A 253 -22.84 1.78 15.45
CA VAL A 253 -22.48 2.71 16.53
C VAL A 253 -23.37 2.51 17.78
N PRO A 254 -24.72 2.55 17.69
CA PRO A 254 -25.57 2.34 18.86
C PRO A 254 -25.44 0.92 19.45
N ILE A 255 -25.08 -0.07 18.62
CA ILE A 255 -24.82 -1.44 19.09
C ILE A 255 -23.48 -1.51 19.84
N ALA A 256 -22.44 -0.80 19.40
CA ALA A 256 -21.10 -0.86 19.98
C ALA A 256 -20.98 -0.09 21.30
N LEU A 257 -21.68 1.03 21.44
CA LEU A 257 -21.64 1.90 22.63
C LEU A 257 -21.84 1.16 23.97
N PRO A 258 -22.85 0.29 24.16
CA PRO A 258 -23.01 -0.45 25.42
C PRO A 258 -21.84 -1.40 25.72
N PHE A 259 -21.25 -2.04 24.72
CA PHE A 259 -20.08 -2.90 24.93
C PHE A 259 -18.84 -2.09 25.32
N ILE A 260 -18.61 -0.95 24.66
CA ILE A 260 -17.50 -0.04 25.00
C ILE A 260 -17.68 0.52 26.41
N SER A 261 -18.92 0.89 26.77
CA SER A 261 -19.25 1.37 28.12
C SER A 261 -19.01 0.29 29.17
N TYR A 262 -19.48 -0.94 28.93
CA TYR A 262 -19.25 -2.07 29.83
C TYR A 262 -17.76 -2.40 29.96
N PHE A 263 -17.01 -2.44 28.85
CA PHE A 263 -15.58 -2.71 28.87
C PHE A 263 -14.81 -1.63 29.64
N SER A 264 -15.14 -0.35 29.42
CA SER A 264 -14.56 0.77 30.16
C SER A 264 -14.86 0.67 31.66
N TYR A 265 -16.11 0.31 32.02
CA TYR A 265 -16.50 0.08 33.42
C TYR A 265 -15.75 -1.10 34.05
N TYR A 266 -15.61 -2.21 33.30
CA TYR A 266 -14.87 -3.39 33.73
C TYR A 266 -13.40 -3.06 34.00
N VAL A 267 -12.72 -2.40 33.06
CA VAL A 267 -11.31 -1.99 33.22
C VAL A 267 -11.16 -1.05 34.40
N TYR A 268 -12.05 -0.05 34.52
CA TYR A 268 -12.04 0.87 35.66
C TYR A 268 -12.22 0.13 36.99
N SER A 269 -13.15 -0.81 37.06
CA SER A 269 -13.41 -1.60 38.28
C SER A 269 -12.25 -2.52 38.63
N MET A 270 -11.51 -3.05 37.67
CA MET A 270 -10.34 -3.91 37.93
C MET A 270 -9.07 -3.11 38.24
N ALA A 271 -8.91 -1.92 37.66
CA ALA A 271 -7.70 -1.10 37.80
C ALA A 271 -7.73 -0.17 39.03
N TYR A 272 -8.89 0.36 39.41
CA TYR A 272 -9.00 1.41 40.43
C TYR A 272 -9.84 1.03 41.65
N ARG A 273 -10.57 -0.08 41.62
CA ARG A 273 -11.17 -0.67 42.84
C ARG A 273 -10.34 -1.87 43.29
N PHE A 274 -10.62 -2.38 44.49
CA PHE A 274 -10.04 -3.63 44.95
C PHE A 274 -10.31 -4.74 43.92
N PHE A 275 -9.25 -5.47 43.55
CA PHE A 275 -9.31 -6.54 42.56
C PHE A 275 -10.24 -7.66 43.03
N ASP A 276 -11.43 -7.75 42.42
CA ASP A 276 -12.40 -8.81 42.68
C ASP A 276 -12.23 -9.93 41.63
N TYR A 277 -11.50 -10.96 42.02
CA TYR A 277 -11.28 -12.15 41.19
C TYR A 277 -12.60 -12.86 40.83
N SER A 278 -13.59 -12.87 41.72
CA SER A 278 -14.89 -13.50 41.45
C SER A 278 -15.65 -12.74 40.36
N PHE A 279 -15.58 -11.42 40.36
CA PHE A 279 -16.15 -10.57 39.30
C PHE A 279 -15.42 -10.76 37.97
N ASN A 280 -14.07 -10.82 37.99
CA ASN A 280 -13.26 -11.10 36.80
C ASN A 280 -13.65 -12.44 36.15
N MET A 281 -13.74 -13.50 36.94
CA MET A 281 -14.11 -14.83 36.45
C MET A 281 -15.53 -14.88 35.91
N ARG A 282 -16.51 -14.26 36.59
CA ARG A 282 -17.90 -14.17 36.09
C ARG A 282 -17.98 -13.44 34.76
N SER A 283 -17.29 -12.30 34.63
CA SER A 283 -17.27 -11.50 33.40
C SER A 283 -16.64 -12.26 32.24
N SER A 284 -15.54 -12.95 32.50
CA SER A 284 -14.84 -13.80 31.51
C SER A 284 -15.70 -14.98 31.05
N LEU A 285 -16.42 -15.64 31.96
CA LEU A 285 -17.34 -16.73 31.60
C LEU A 285 -18.53 -16.24 30.78
N ILE A 286 -19.12 -15.09 31.13
CA ILE A 286 -20.24 -14.52 30.36
C ILE A 286 -19.80 -14.17 28.93
N ALA A 287 -18.64 -13.51 28.78
CA ALA A 287 -18.07 -13.21 27.47
C ALA A 287 -17.77 -14.51 26.70
N GLY A 288 -17.17 -15.48 27.38
CA GLY A 288 -16.96 -16.84 26.88
C GLY A 288 -18.24 -17.45 26.33
N PHE A 289 -19.26 -17.72 27.14
CA PHE A 289 -20.50 -18.33 26.65
C PHE A 289 -21.18 -17.54 25.54
N THR A 290 -21.15 -16.20 25.59
CA THR A 290 -21.70 -15.37 24.52
C THR A 290 -21.00 -15.63 23.19
N THR A 291 -19.66 -15.68 23.19
CA THR A 291 -18.89 -16.00 21.98
C THR A 291 -19.17 -17.42 21.48
N LEU A 292 -19.38 -18.41 22.37
CA LEU A 292 -19.79 -19.77 21.99
C LEU A 292 -21.07 -19.75 21.17
N PHE A 293 -22.11 -19.11 21.71
CA PHE A 293 -23.41 -19.07 21.08
C PHE A 293 -23.35 -18.37 19.72
N LEU A 294 -22.57 -17.29 19.60
CA LEU A 294 -22.37 -16.60 18.33
C LEU A 294 -21.66 -17.47 17.30
N TRP A 295 -20.65 -18.24 17.70
CA TRP A 295 -19.93 -19.16 16.81
C TRP A 295 -20.78 -20.34 16.36
N LEU A 296 -21.55 -20.93 17.28
CA LEU A 296 -22.50 -21.99 16.94
C LEU A 296 -23.59 -21.46 16.01
N TYR A 297 -24.17 -20.30 16.31
CA TYR A 297 -25.15 -19.65 15.44
C TYR A 297 -24.58 -19.38 14.04
N TRP A 298 -23.37 -18.81 13.96
CA TRP A 298 -22.70 -18.57 12.69
C TRP A 298 -22.48 -19.88 11.92
N PHE A 299 -21.98 -20.93 12.58
CA PHE A 299 -21.71 -22.22 11.97
C PHE A 299 -22.99 -22.86 11.41
N PHE A 300 -24.06 -22.94 12.20
CA PHE A 300 -25.34 -23.50 11.73
C PHE A 300 -25.98 -22.65 10.63
N ARG A 301 -25.93 -21.32 10.74
CA ARG A 301 -26.40 -20.41 9.69
C ARG A 301 -25.56 -20.52 8.41
N ARG A 302 -24.28 -20.85 8.52
CA ARG A 302 -23.40 -21.08 7.38
C ARG A 302 -23.72 -22.40 6.71
N LEU A 303 -23.92 -23.47 7.48
CA LEU A 303 -24.33 -24.78 6.98
C LEU A 303 -25.66 -24.72 6.24
N SER A 304 -26.64 -23.97 6.75
CA SER A 304 -27.97 -23.86 6.13
C SER A 304 -27.97 -23.23 4.73
N LYS A 305 -26.88 -22.57 4.31
CA LYS A 305 -26.73 -22.05 2.95
C LYS A 305 -26.41 -23.13 1.91
N TYR A 306 -25.92 -24.30 2.32
CA TYR A 306 -25.52 -25.36 1.41
C TYR A 306 -26.61 -26.43 1.32
N LYS A 307 -27.11 -26.69 0.10
CA LYS A 307 -28.11 -27.75 -0.14
C LYS A 307 -27.53 -29.16 -0.06
N LYS A 308 -26.23 -29.32 -0.32
CA LYS A 308 -25.53 -30.60 -0.33
C LYS A 308 -24.31 -30.54 0.58
N ILE A 309 -24.14 -31.57 1.40
CA ILE A 309 -23.06 -31.64 2.38
C ILE A 309 -21.67 -31.66 1.73
N SER A 310 -21.55 -32.28 0.55
CA SER A 310 -20.28 -32.36 -0.20
C SER A 310 -19.83 -31.02 -0.80
N SER A 311 -20.70 -30.01 -0.80
CA SER A 311 -20.39 -28.68 -1.34
C SER A 311 -19.89 -27.70 -0.27
N ILE A 312 -19.80 -28.15 0.98
CA ILE A 312 -19.34 -27.32 2.10
C ILE A 312 -17.80 -27.31 2.10
N PRO A 313 -17.17 -26.12 2.08
CA PRO A 313 -15.73 -26.01 2.23
C PRO A 313 -15.20 -26.71 3.49
N THR A 314 -14.11 -27.45 3.36
CA THR A 314 -13.55 -28.29 4.44
C THR A 314 -13.13 -27.49 5.67
N HIS A 315 -12.64 -26.26 5.48
CA HIS A 315 -12.19 -25.39 6.58
C HIS A 315 -13.33 -24.97 7.52
N ILE A 316 -14.60 -25.00 7.08
CA ILE A 316 -15.75 -24.68 7.93
C ILE A 316 -15.93 -25.73 9.04
N TYR A 317 -15.59 -26.99 8.77
CA TYR A 317 -15.67 -28.06 9.79
C TYR A 317 -14.61 -27.92 10.90
N ASN A 318 -13.57 -27.12 10.69
CA ASN A 318 -12.55 -26.85 11.71
C ASN A 318 -13.07 -25.93 12.82
N VAL A 319 -14.11 -25.13 12.55
CA VAL A 319 -14.68 -24.17 13.51
C VAL A 319 -15.22 -24.84 14.78
N PRO A 320 -16.12 -25.85 14.73
CA PRO A 320 -16.59 -26.51 15.95
C PRO A 320 -15.47 -27.22 16.71
N ILE A 321 -14.45 -27.74 16.01
CA ILE A 321 -13.27 -28.36 16.65
C ILE A 321 -12.47 -27.30 17.42
N LEU A 322 -12.18 -26.17 16.77
CA LEU A 322 -11.41 -25.10 17.38
C LEU A 322 -12.16 -24.46 18.55
N VAL A 323 -13.43 -24.08 18.34
CA VAL A 323 -14.28 -23.52 19.39
C VAL A 323 -14.39 -24.53 20.54
N GLY A 324 -14.75 -25.78 20.26
CA GLY A 324 -14.85 -26.85 21.27
C GLY A 324 -13.56 -27.04 22.07
N SER A 325 -12.40 -27.00 21.41
CA SER A 325 -11.10 -27.13 22.08
C SER A 325 -10.84 -25.99 23.09
N VAL A 326 -11.19 -24.75 22.74
CA VAL A 326 -11.06 -23.59 23.65
C VAL A 326 -11.95 -23.74 24.89
N TYR A 327 -13.18 -24.25 24.73
CA TYR A 327 -14.06 -24.47 25.90
C TYR A 327 -13.62 -25.64 26.77
N LEU A 328 -13.03 -26.69 26.17
CA LEU A 328 -12.40 -27.75 26.95
C LEU A 328 -11.23 -27.20 27.77
N LEU A 329 -10.45 -26.26 27.22
CA LEU A 329 -9.35 -25.63 27.95
C LEU A 329 -9.84 -24.75 29.09
N ILE A 330 -10.95 -24.03 28.94
CA ILE A 330 -11.54 -23.22 30.03
C ILE A 330 -11.87 -24.06 31.28
N LEU A 331 -12.11 -25.37 31.14
CA LEU A 331 -12.32 -26.25 32.30
C LEU A 331 -11.10 -26.32 33.23
N PHE A 332 -9.89 -26.16 32.68
CA PHE A 332 -8.66 -26.10 33.48
C PHE A 332 -8.60 -24.82 34.33
N GLU A 333 -9.10 -23.69 33.81
CA GLU A 333 -9.18 -22.44 34.57
C GLU A 333 -10.26 -22.50 35.66
N ILE A 334 -11.36 -23.25 35.46
CA ILE A 334 -12.45 -23.36 36.45
C ILE A 334 -12.12 -24.36 37.57
N LYS A 335 -11.51 -25.51 37.23
CA LYS A 335 -11.29 -26.59 38.21
C LYS A 335 -10.08 -26.38 39.12
N ASP A 336 -9.17 -25.48 38.75
CA ASP A 336 -7.99 -25.05 39.51
C ASP A 336 -7.41 -26.15 40.42
N PHE A 337 -6.85 -27.20 39.79
CA PHE A 337 -6.31 -28.35 40.51
C PHE A 337 -4.84 -28.14 40.90
N PRO A 338 -4.38 -28.77 42.01
CA PRO A 338 -2.99 -28.70 42.44
C PRO A 338 -2.04 -29.38 41.44
N PRO A 339 -0.75 -28.99 41.40
CA PRO A 339 0.22 -29.48 40.43
C PRO A 339 0.27 -31.01 40.28
N ILE A 340 0.03 -31.50 39.06
CA ILE A 340 0.29 -32.89 38.67
C ILE A 340 1.81 -33.08 38.67
N TRP A 341 2.26 -34.13 39.36
CA TRP A 341 3.69 -34.46 39.51
C TRP A 341 4.56 -33.30 39.98
N TYR A 342 4.01 -32.40 40.81
CA TYR A 342 4.73 -31.21 41.29
C TYR A 342 5.28 -30.31 40.16
N THR A 343 4.78 -30.46 38.94
CA THR A 343 5.35 -29.82 37.74
C THR A 343 4.31 -29.02 36.97
N PHE A 344 3.12 -29.59 36.73
CA PHE A 344 2.09 -28.96 35.90
C PHE A 344 0.80 -28.75 36.70
N ASP A 345 0.50 -27.50 37.05
CA ASP A 345 -0.81 -27.10 37.57
C ASP A 345 -1.84 -26.91 36.45
N ALA A 346 -3.10 -26.68 36.83
CA ALA A 346 -4.17 -26.47 35.87
C ALA A 346 -3.91 -25.26 34.95
N HIS A 347 -3.30 -24.21 35.50
CA HIS A 347 -3.02 -22.97 34.78
C HIS A 347 -1.92 -23.14 33.71
N SER A 348 -0.83 -23.85 34.01
CA SER A 348 0.24 -24.15 33.05
C SER A 348 -0.25 -25.04 31.90
N ILE A 349 -1.16 -25.99 32.18
CA ILE A 349 -1.81 -26.81 31.15
C ILE A 349 -2.74 -25.97 30.28
N TRP A 350 -3.45 -24.99 30.86
CA TRP A 350 -4.24 -24.02 30.11
C TRP A 350 -3.38 -23.20 29.13
N HIS A 351 -2.23 -22.67 29.60
CA HIS A 351 -1.27 -21.98 28.72
C HIS A 351 -0.75 -22.88 27.61
N LEU A 352 -0.33 -24.10 27.93
CA LEU A 352 0.16 -25.06 26.94
C LEU A 352 -0.89 -25.37 25.86
N GLY A 353 -2.14 -25.58 26.28
CA GLY A 353 -3.23 -25.91 25.36
C GLY A 353 -3.69 -24.75 24.49
N THR A 354 -3.47 -23.49 24.91
CA THR A 354 -3.86 -22.31 24.14
C THR A 354 -2.83 -21.91 23.06
N ILE A 355 -1.57 -22.36 23.16
CA ILE A 355 -0.51 -22.12 22.14
C ILE A 355 -0.94 -22.44 20.70
N PRO A 356 -1.56 -23.59 20.37
CA PRO A 356 -1.96 -23.90 19.00
C PRO A 356 -3.19 -23.12 18.51
N VAL A 357 -4.00 -22.55 19.40
CA VAL A 357 -5.29 -21.92 19.04
C VAL A 357 -5.12 -20.78 18.02
N PRO A 358 -4.19 -19.82 18.19
CA PRO A 358 -3.96 -18.76 17.20
C PRO A 358 -3.54 -19.27 15.82
N LEU A 359 -2.80 -20.38 15.74
CA LEU A 359 -2.35 -20.94 14.47
C LEU A 359 -3.53 -21.51 13.66
N PHE A 360 -4.39 -22.28 14.32
CA PHE A 360 -5.62 -22.78 13.71
C PHE A 360 -6.57 -21.65 13.34
N TRP A 361 -6.66 -20.62 14.17
CA TRP A 361 -7.50 -19.46 13.89
C TRP A 361 -7.02 -18.67 12.67
N TYR A 362 -5.73 -18.38 12.61
CA TYR A 362 -5.12 -17.71 11.47
C TYR A 362 -5.36 -18.50 10.18
N ARG A 363 -5.18 -19.83 10.23
CA ARG A 363 -5.41 -20.68 9.07
C ARG A 363 -6.86 -20.66 8.61
N PHE A 364 -7.80 -20.79 9.53
CA PHE A 364 -9.23 -20.67 9.24
C PHE A 364 -9.58 -19.32 8.59
N LEU A 365 -9.09 -18.21 9.15
CA LEU A 365 -9.34 -16.86 8.61
C LEU A 365 -8.76 -16.68 7.21
N ALA A 366 -7.56 -17.20 6.96
CA ALA A 366 -6.93 -17.15 5.64
C ALA A 366 -7.72 -17.97 4.61
N ASP A 367 -8.08 -19.20 4.95
CA ASP A 367 -8.84 -20.08 4.05
C ASP A 367 -10.26 -19.52 3.78
N GLU A 368 -10.93 -18.93 4.78
CA GLU A 368 -12.23 -18.27 4.60
C GLU A 368 -12.13 -16.99 3.75
N ALA A 369 -11.07 -16.19 3.91
CA ALA A 369 -10.86 -14.99 3.10
C ALA A 369 -10.68 -15.36 1.61
N ILE A 370 -9.85 -16.37 1.33
CA ILE A 370 -9.64 -16.89 -0.04
C ILE A 370 -10.96 -17.43 -0.61
N TYR A 371 -11.72 -18.16 0.19
CA TYR A 371 -13.02 -18.69 -0.24
C TYR A 371 -14.01 -17.57 -0.59
N LEU A 372 -14.13 -16.53 0.24
CA LEU A 372 -15.04 -15.43 -0.02
C LEU A 372 -14.67 -14.64 -1.28
N ASP A 373 -13.37 -14.42 -1.51
CA ASP A 373 -12.87 -13.76 -2.72
C ASP A 373 -13.23 -14.55 -3.98
N SER A 374 -13.08 -15.89 -3.95
CA SER A 374 -13.47 -16.75 -5.07
C SER A 374 -14.99 -16.71 -5.36
N VAL A 375 -15.82 -16.59 -4.32
CA VAL A 375 -17.27 -16.51 -4.46
C VAL A 375 -17.68 -15.16 -5.05
N ASP A 376 -17.08 -14.07 -4.61
CA ASP A 376 -17.39 -12.75 -5.14
C ASP A 376 -16.90 -12.57 -6.58
N ALA A 377 -15.74 -13.14 -6.93
CA ALA A 377 -15.28 -13.24 -8.32
C ALA A 377 -16.32 -13.97 -9.20
N SER A 378 -16.79 -15.15 -8.78
CA SER A 378 -17.79 -15.93 -9.54
C SER A 378 -19.13 -15.19 -9.73
N LYS A 379 -19.55 -14.36 -8.77
CA LYS A 379 -20.77 -13.55 -8.92
C LYS A 379 -20.57 -12.43 -9.94
N SER A 380 -19.41 -11.78 -9.92
CA SER A 380 -19.11 -10.69 -10.87
C SER A 380 -19.06 -11.18 -12.33
N GLU A 381 -18.60 -12.41 -12.55
CA GLU A 381 -18.64 -13.06 -13.87
C GLU A 381 -20.09 -13.38 -14.28
N SER A 382 -20.93 -13.87 -13.36
CA SER A 382 -22.34 -14.16 -13.65
C SER A 382 -23.24 -12.93 -13.88
N GLU A 383 -22.81 -11.74 -13.45
CA GLU A 383 -23.54 -10.48 -13.68
C GLU A 383 -23.09 -9.78 -14.98
N THR A 384 -22.04 -10.27 -15.63
CA THR A 384 -21.50 -9.72 -16.89
C THR A 384 -21.84 -10.54 -18.13
N GLU A 385 -22.37 -11.76 -17.97
CA GLU A 385 -23.12 -12.53 -18.98
C GLU A 385 -24.62 -12.22 -18.93
#